data_AF-A0A0T5PNS8-F1
#
_entry.id   AF-A0A0T5PNS8-F1
#
_cell.length_a   1.000
_cell.length_b   1.000
_cell.length_c   1.000
_cell.angle_alpha   90.00
_cell.angle_beta   90.00
_cell.angle_gamma   90.00
#
_symmetry.space_group_name_H-M   'P 1'
#
loop_
_entity.id
_entity.type
_entity.pdbx_description
1 polymer ?
#
loop_
_entity_poly.entity_id
_entity_poly.type
_entity_poly.pdbx_seq_one_letter_code
_entity_poly.pdbx_strand_id
1 'polypeptide(L)' 'MVADLLLEAAALMFIGMVAVYTFLFLLVVLLRLMSHTVQRYFPVKQAEQSTKLETASSQTVSPAVVAAIGAAVHQYRQKQ' A
#
# COMPACT_ATOMS: atom_id res chain seq x y z
N MET A 1 -6.04 48.44 23.61
CA MET A 1 -5.04 49.23 22.85
C MET A 1 -4.00 48.32 22.20
N VAL A 2 -3.15 47.57 22.93
CA VAL A 2 -2.22 46.58 22.30
C VAL A 2 -2.80 45.17 22.25
N ALA A 3 -3.54 44.77 23.30
CA ALA A 3 -4.16 43.44 23.36
C ALA A 3 -5.13 43.18 22.19
N ASP A 4 -5.89 44.20 21.76
CA ASP A 4 -6.82 44.09 20.63
C ASP A 4 -6.08 43.84 19.31
N LEU A 5 -4.96 44.53 19.08
CA LEU A 5 -4.12 44.32 17.89
C LEU A 5 -3.51 42.91 17.88
N LEU A 6 -3.09 42.39 19.03
CA LEU A 6 -2.58 41.02 19.13
C LEU A 6 -3.67 39.99 18.89
N LEU A 7 -4.88 40.24 19.38
CA LEU A 7 -6.04 39.37 19.14
C LEU A 7 -6.40 39.34 17.65
N GLU A 8 -6.38 40.50 17.00
CA GLU A 8 -6.66 40.62 15.57
C GLU A 8 -5.57 39.95 14.72
N ALA A 9 -4.29 40.12 15.08
CA ALA A 9 -3.19 39.42 14.43
C ALA A 9 -3.28 37.89 14.60
N ALA A 10 -3.66 37.42 15.79
CA ALA A 10 -3.88 36.00 16.06
C ALA A 10 -5.05 35.44 15.24
N ALA A 11 -6.14 36.19 15.10
CA ALA A 11 -7.25 35.83 14.22
C ALA A 11 -6.79 35.71 12.77
N LEU A 12 -6.07 36.71 12.25
CA LEU A 12 -5.55 36.68 10.87
C LEU A 12 -4.60 35.48 10.63
N MET A 13 -3.73 35.16 11.59
CA MET A 13 -2.87 33.98 11.53
C MET A 13 -3.70 32.69 11.50
N PHE A 14 -4.76 32.60 12.30
CA PHE A 14 -5.65 31.44 12.32
C PHE A 14 -6.39 31.28 10.99
N ILE A 15 -6.93 32.36 10.42
CA ILE A 15 -7.54 32.34 9.08
C ILE A 15 -6.53 31.82 8.04
N GLY A 16 -5.30 32.35 8.06
CA GLY A 16 -4.23 31.92 7.15
C GLY A 16 -3.91 30.43 7.31
N MET A 17 -3.79 29.95 8.54
CA MET A 17 -3.53 28.55 8.85
C MET A 17 -4.65 27.64 8.34
N VAL A 18 -5.91 28.01 8.57
CA VAL A 18 -7.07 27.25 8.09
C VAL A 18 -7.14 27.23 6.57
N ALA A 19 -6.86 28.35 5.90
CA ALA A 19 -6.86 28.43 4.44
C ALA A 19 -5.79 27.52 3.83
N VAL A 20 -4.56 27.58 4.34
CA VAL A 20 -3.46 26.72 3.88
C VAL A 20 -3.79 25.24 4.15
N TYR A 21 -4.28 24.92 5.34
CA TYR A 21 -4.66 23.54 5.68
C TYR A 21 -5.75 23.01 4.75
N THR A 22 -6.78 23.81 4.48
CA THR A 22 -7.87 23.45 3.57
C THR A 22 -7.35 23.23 2.15
N PHE A 23 -6.44 24.08 1.68
CA PHE A 23 -5.82 23.93 0.36
C PHE A 23 -5.00 22.64 0.25
N LEU A 24 -4.14 22.36 1.24
CA LEU A 24 -3.38 21.11 1.29
C LEU A 24 -4.29 19.89 1.40
N PHE A 25 -5.34 19.96 2.20
CA PHE A 25 -6.33 18.89 2.31
C PHE A 25 -6.99 18.61 0.96
N LEU A 26 -7.40 19.64 0.23
CA LEU A 26 -7.94 19.51 -1.13
C LEU A 26 -6.94 18.84 -2.08
N LEU A 27 -5.67 19.24 -2.04
CA LEU A 27 -4.63 18.61 -2.85
C LEU A 27 -4.46 17.12 -2.53
N VAL A 28 -4.46 16.75 -1.24
CA VAL A 28 -4.37 15.35 -0.81
C VAL A 28 -5.59 14.55 -1.27
N VAL A 29 -6.80 15.11 -1.16
CA VAL A 29 -8.02 14.48 -1.65
C VAL A 29 -7.95 14.26 -3.16
N LEU A 30 -7.50 15.27 -3.92
CA LEU A 30 -7.35 15.17 -5.36
C LEU A 30 -6.31 14.11 -5.75
N LEU A 31 -5.18 14.05 -5.03
CA LEU A 31 -4.17 13.02 -5.23
C LEU A 31 -4.72 11.62 -4.94
N ARG A 32 -5.51 11.45 -3.87
CA ARG A 32 -6.19 10.19 -3.55
C ARG A 32 -7.20 9.81 -4.61
N LEU A 33 -7.97 10.77 -5.12
CA LEU A 33 -8.93 10.54 -6.19
C LEU A 33 -8.23 10.08 -7.47
N MET A 34 -7.11 10.73 -7.82
CA MET A 34 -6.24 10.30 -8.92
C MET A 34 -5.70 8.90 -8.68
N SER A 35 -5.18 8.58 -7.49
CA SER A 35 -4.68 7.25 -7.14
C SER A 35 -5.77 6.18 -7.26
N HIS A 36 -6.96 6.45 -6.74
CA HIS A 36 -8.10 5.53 -6.82
C HIS A 36 -8.57 5.34 -8.27
N THR A 37 -8.62 6.43 -9.05
CA THR A 37 -8.94 6.40 -10.49
C THR A 37 -7.92 5.53 -11.23
N VAL A 38 -6.63 5.74 -11.01
CA VAL A 38 -5.57 4.93 -11.63
C VAL A 38 -5.71 3.46 -11.25
N GLN A 39 -5.92 3.11 -9.97
CA GLN A 39 -6.12 1.72 -9.56
C GLN A 39 -7.39 1.09 -10.17
N ARG A 40 -8.46 1.87 -10.35
CA ARG A 40 -9.73 1.40 -10.91
C ARG A 40 -9.65 1.17 -12.43
N TYR A 41 -9.01 2.07 -13.17
CA TYR A 41 -8.94 2.01 -14.63
C TYR A 41 -7.71 1.25 -15.15
N PHE A 42 -6.61 1.24 -14.38
CA PHE A 42 -5.41 0.44 -14.63
C PHE A 42 -5.12 -0.41 -13.40
N PRO A 43 -5.87 -1.49 -13.16
CA PRO A 43 -5.53 -2.44 -12.12
C PRO A 43 -4.21 -3.12 -12.49
N VAL A 44 -3.10 -2.51 -12.07
CA VAL A 44 -1.83 -3.23 -11.93
C VAL A 44 -2.14 -4.31 -10.91
N LYS A 45 -2.20 -5.58 -11.35
CA LYS A 45 -2.19 -6.71 -10.42
C LYS A 45 -0.99 -6.46 -9.51
N GLN A 46 -1.26 -6.00 -8.29
CA GLN A 46 -0.26 -6.09 -7.24
C GLN A 46 0.03 -7.58 -7.18
N ALA A 47 1.22 -7.99 -7.64
CA ALA A 47 1.68 -9.32 -7.34
C ALA A 47 1.51 -9.44 -5.84
N GLU A 48 0.60 -10.33 -5.43
CA GLU A 48 0.38 -10.60 -4.02
C GLU A 48 1.77 -10.76 -3.42
N GLN A 49 2.18 -9.83 -2.56
CA GLN A 49 3.29 -10.11 -1.68
C GLN A 49 2.75 -11.24 -0.81
N SER A 50 3.00 -12.46 -1.30
CA SER A 50 2.74 -13.71 -0.61
C SER A 50 3.39 -13.55 0.75
N THR A 51 2.56 -13.20 1.72
CA THR A 51 2.91 -13.31 3.13
C THR A 51 3.01 -14.81 3.37
N LYS A 52 4.18 -15.37 3.10
CA LYS A 52 4.53 -16.72 3.52
C LYS A 52 5.57 -16.56 4.61
N LEU A 53 5.12 -16.04 5.76
CA LEU A 53 5.70 -16.46 7.03
C LEU A 53 5.28 -17.93 7.21
N GLU A 54 6.00 -18.85 6.59
CA GLU A 54 5.90 -20.26 6.96
C GLU A 54 6.99 -20.53 7.98
N THR A 55 6.55 -20.56 9.22
CA THR A 55 7.24 -21.03 10.41
C THR A 55 8.20 -22.17 10.07
N ALA A 56 9.48 -21.95 10.36
CA ALA A 56 10.46 -23.01 10.46
C ALA A 56 9.99 -24.00 11.53
N SER A 57 9.43 -25.14 11.12
CA SER A 57 9.19 -26.25 12.02
C SER A 57 9.26 -27.59 11.26
N SER A 58 10.29 -28.34 11.64
CA SER A 58 10.27 -29.80 11.75
C SER A 58 10.37 -30.62 10.46
N GLN A 59 11.63 -30.92 10.09
CA GLN A 59 12.19 -32.28 9.83
C GLN A 59 11.24 -33.41 9.41
N THR A 60 10.36 -33.18 8.45
CA THR A 60 9.71 -34.26 7.70
C THR A 60 9.57 -33.75 6.28
N VAL A 61 10.14 -34.49 5.33
CA VAL A 61 10.21 -34.10 3.91
C VAL A 61 8.84 -33.57 3.49
N SER A 62 8.80 -32.29 3.10
CA SER A 62 7.54 -31.62 2.78
C SER A 62 6.83 -32.35 1.64
N PRO A 63 5.52 -32.65 1.76
CA PRO A 63 4.74 -33.28 0.69
C PRO A 63 4.86 -32.55 -0.65
N ALA A 64 5.09 -31.23 -0.61
CA ALA A 64 5.33 -30.42 -1.80
C ALA A 64 6.62 -30.81 -2.54
N VAL A 65 7.68 -31.16 -1.82
CA VAL A 65 8.96 -31.60 -2.41
C VAL A 65 8.80 -32.98 -3.05
N VAL A 66 8.09 -33.90 -2.40
CA VAL A 66 7.79 -35.23 -2.97
C VAL A 66 6.94 -35.12 -4.24
N ALA A 67 5.94 -34.24 -4.25
CA ALA A 67 5.11 -33.96 -5.44
C ALA A 67 5.92 -33.34 -6.58
N ALA A 68 6.83 -32.40 -6.28
CA ALA A 68 7.70 -31.77 -7.28
C ALA A 68 8.67 -32.79 -7.90
N ILE A 69 9.28 -33.66 -7.10
CA ILE A 69 10.17 -34.73 -7.60
C ILE A 69 9.36 -35.73 -8.44
N GLY A 70 8.17 -36.13 -8.00
CA GLY A 70 7.28 -37.02 -8.76
C GLY A 70 6.90 -36.44 -10.13
N ALA A 71 6.56 -35.16 -10.19
CA ALA A 71 6.27 -34.46 -11.44
C ALA A 71 7.48 -34.43 -12.38
N ALA A 72 8.69 -34.19 -11.85
CA ALA A 72 9.92 -34.19 -12.64
C ALA A 72 10.24 -35.57 -13.23
N VAL A 73 10.07 -36.65 -12.45
CA VAL A 73 10.26 -38.03 -12.93
C VAL A 73 9.22 -38.40 -13.97
N HIS A 74 7.95 -38.02 -13.75
CA HIS A 74 6.88 -38.28 -14.70
C HIS A 74 7.11 -37.55 -16.04
N GLN A 75 7.61 -36.31 -15.98
CA GLN A 75 7.98 -35.54 -17.17
C GLN A 75 9.15 -36.16 -17.92
N TYR A 76 10.15 -36.69 -17.22
CA TYR A 76 11.27 -37.40 -17.84
C TYR A 76 10.81 -38.68 -18.54
N ARG A 77 9.96 -39.49 -17.90
CA ARG A 77 9.40 -40.72 -18.50
C ARG A 77 8.48 -40.47 -19.69
N GLN A 78 7.85 -39.31 -19.78
CA GLN A 78 7.05 -38.92 -20.95
C GLN A 78 7.91 -38.36 -22.09
N LYS A 79 9.12 -37.90 -21.79
CA LYS A 79 10.08 -37.37 -22.77
C LYS A 79 11.06 -38.42 -23.28
N GLN A 80 11.13 -39.59 -22.65
CA GLN A 80 11.81 -40.79 -23.15
C GLN A 80 10.81 -41.73 -23.82
#